data_AF-A0A7W1UL83-F1
#
_entry.id   AF-A0A7W1UL83-F1
#
_cell.length_a   1.000
_cell.length_b   1.000
_cell.length_c   1.000
_cell.angle_alpha   90.00
_cell.angle_beta   90.00
_cell.angle_gamma   90.00
#
_symmetry.space_group_name_H-M   'P 1'
#
loop_
_entity.id
_entity.type
_entity.pdbx_description
1 polymer ?
#
loop_
_entity_poly.entity_id
_entity_poly.type
_entity_poly.pdbx_seq_one_letter_code
_entity_poly.pdbx_strand_id
1 'polypeptide(L)'
;MALTRNNSRPSQRQIDLTTAVCQERLLATHVRHVLALVDLVSDQLPFDSAVDIYVRVLRLNPEQARNVASRALAALGQRGVIPSQDGVAPLVESDDDVTDAPADEGLRGRSEQTFARFRRRIRGRVQEDLRHRINLAAARAEDTLISAHVENALTFVKTFDEMGTSEAAELYLETMSIQEGVADVIYNRALRTIADDALPPVEGEPGARAG
;
A
#
# COMPACT_ATOMS: atom_id res chain seq x y z
N MET A 1 -11.24 -30.25 4.39
CA MET A 1 -12.47 -30.79 4.99
C MET A 1 -13.33 -29.58 5.32
N ALA A 2 -14.34 -29.29 4.49
CA ALA A 2 -15.12 -28.05 4.59
C ALA A 2 -16.08 -28.14 5.78
N LEU A 3 -15.81 -27.36 6.83
CA LEU A 3 -16.73 -27.15 7.94
C LEU A 3 -17.86 -26.24 7.46
N THR A 4 -18.90 -26.82 6.89
CA THR A 4 -20.15 -26.11 6.61
C THR A 4 -20.84 -25.82 7.95
N ARG A 5 -20.36 -24.81 8.68
CA ARG A 5 -21.04 -24.32 9.90
C ARG A 5 -22.37 -23.73 9.49
N ASN A 6 -23.44 -24.30 10.03
CA ASN A 6 -24.81 -23.82 9.89
C ASN A 6 -24.98 -22.55 10.74
N ASN A 7 -24.35 -21.45 10.33
CA ASN A 7 -24.38 -20.18 11.06
C ASN A 7 -25.80 -19.59 11.01
N SER A 8 -26.28 -19.15 12.17
CA SER A 8 -27.59 -18.50 12.27
C SER A 8 -27.60 -17.17 11.50
N ARG A 9 -28.76 -16.74 10.97
CA ARG A 9 -28.89 -15.45 10.25
C ARG A 9 -28.38 -14.24 11.05
N PRO A 10 -28.57 -14.16 12.39
CA PRO A 10 -27.92 -13.13 13.22
C PRO A 10 -26.40 -13.20 13.20
N SER A 11 -25.80 -14.37 13.40
CA SER A 11 -24.34 -14.56 13.39
C SER A 11 -23.73 -14.20 12.04
N GLN A 12 -24.35 -14.60 10.93
CA GLN A 12 -23.88 -14.24 9.60
C GLN A 12 -23.89 -12.72 9.39
N ARG A 13 -24.96 -12.04 9.81
CA ARG A 13 -25.04 -10.57 9.71
C ARG A 13 -23.96 -9.86 10.53
N GLN A 14 -23.59 -10.41 11.68
CA GLN A 14 -22.51 -9.87 12.50
C GLN A 14 -21.14 -10.05 11.83
N ILE A 15 -20.90 -11.20 11.19
CA ILE A 15 -19.69 -11.43 10.37
C ILE A 15 -19.65 -10.43 9.22
N ASP A 16 -20.75 -10.28 8.47
CA ASP A 16 -20.83 -9.35 7.34
C ASP A 16 -20.55 -7.90 7.79
N LEU A 17 -21.15 -7.47 8.90
CA LEU A 17 -20.93 -6.14 9.46
C LEU A 17 -19.47 -5.92 9.89
N THR A 18 -18.89 -6.87 10.61
CA THR A 18 -17.51 -6.76 11.12
C THR A 18 -16.51 -6.76 9.95
N THR A 19 -16.79 -7.57 8.92
CA THR A 19 -16.02 -7.62 7.68
C THR A 19 -16.06 -6.27 6.96
N ALA A 20 -17.24 -5.68 6.81
CA ALA A 20 -17.40 -4.38 6.18
C ALA A 20 -16.62 -3.28 6.91
N VAL A 21 -16.62 -3.28 8.25
CA VAL A 21 -15.82 -2.34 9.06
C VAL A 21 -14.32 -2.55 8.81
N CYS A 22 -13.85 -3.79 8.74
CA CYS A 22 -12.45 -4.09 8.48
C CYS A 22 -12.01 -3.66 7.07
N GLN A 23 -12.85 -3.93 6.06
CA GLN A 23 -12.63 -3.50 4.68
C GLN A 23 -12.55 -1.97 4.59
N GLU A 24 -13.45 -1.25 5.28
CA GLU A 24 -13.43 0.21 5.31
C GLU A 24 -12.15 0.76 5.94
N ARG A 25 -11.66 0.18 7.04
CA ARG A 25 -10.39 0.57 7.68
C ARG A 25 -9.18 0.35 6.77
N LEU A 26 -9.13 -0.76 6.03
CA LEU A 26 -8.07 -1.04 5.07
C LEU A 26 -8.12 -0.05 3.90
N LEU A 27 -9.31 0.22 3.37
CA LEU A 27 -9.49 1.19 2.30
C LEU A 27 -9.09 2.60 2.75
N ALA A 28 -9.48 3.03 3.95
CA ALA A 28 -9.03 4.30 4.54
C ALA A 28 -7.51 4.37 4.69
N THR A 29 -6.87 3.26 5.06
CA THR A 29 -5.40 3.15 5.10
C THR A 29 -4.80 3.33 3.72
N HIS A 30 -5.30 2.63 2.69
CA HIS A 30 -4.82 2.85 1.33
C HIS A 30 -4.98 4.28 0.85
N VAL A 31 -6.13 4.93 1.11
CA VAL A 31 -6.39 6.32 0.72
C VAL A 31 -5.40 7.28 1.40
N ARG A 32 -5.10 7.07 2.68
CA ARG A 32 -4.10 7.88 3.39
C ARG A 32 -2.71 7.74 2.76
N HIS A 33 -2.30 6.52 2.41
CA HIS A 33 -0.97 6.27 1.85
C HIS A 33 -0.83 6.69 0.38
N VAL A 34 -1.88 6.54 -0.44
CA VAL A 34 -1.83 7.02 -1.83
C VAL A 34 -1.77 8.54 -1.88
N LEU A 35 -2.50 9.25 -1.00
CA LEU A 35 -2.41 10.70 -0.91
C LEU A 35 -1.02 11.15 -0.44
N ALA A 36 -0.44 10.47 0.55
CA ALA A 36 0.92 10.76 0.98
C ALA A 36 1.95 10.51 -0.13
N LEU A 37 1.76 9.47 -0.95
CA LEU A 37 2.60 9.23 -2.12
C LEU A 37 2.44 10.34 -3.17
N VAL A 38 1.20 10.70 -3.51
CA VAL A 38 0.88 11.80 -4.43
C VAL A 38 1.59 13.08 -3.99
N ASP A 39 1.48 13.45 -2.71
CA ASP A 39 2.15 14.63 -2.16
C ASP A 39 3.68 14.52 -2.31
N LEU A 40 4.25 13.34 -2.01
CA LEU A 40 5.70 13.06 -2.07
C LEU A 40 6.30 13.17 -3.49
N VAL A 41 5.52 12.87 -4.53
CA VAL A 41 5.99 12.84 -5.93
C VAL A 41 5.38 13.93 -6.81
N SER A 42 4.60 14.84 -6.22
CA SER A 42 3.80 15.85 -6.94
C SER A 42 4.62 16.79 -7.83
N ASP A 43 5.89 17.00 -7.51
CA ASP A 43 6.83 17.81 -8.29
C ASP A 43 7.36 17.09 -9.55
N GLN A 44 7.16 15.78 -9.64
CA GLN A 44 7.78 14.91 -10.65
C GLN A 44 6.78 14.07 -11.43
N LEU A 45 5.62 13.75 -10.86
CA LEU A 45 4.61 12.90 -11.47
C LEU A 45 3.22 13.52 -11.34
N PRO A 46 2.39 13.43 -12.39
CA PRO A 46 0.99 13.79 -12.27
C PRO A 46 0.25 12.80 -11.35
N PHE A 47 -0.88 13.26 -10.80
CA PHE A 47 -1.70 12.50 -9.86
C PHE A 47 -2.03 11.08 -10.36
N ASP A 48 -2.55 10.96 -11.59
CA ASP A 48 -2.99 9.67 -12.14
C ASP A 48 -1.81 8.68 -12.24
N SER A 49 -0.62 9.15 -12.63
CA SER A 49 0.59 8.30 -12.67
C SER A 49 1.03 7.84 -11.28
N ALA A 50 0.92 8.71 -10.27
CA ALA A 50 1.24 8.32 -8.89
C ALA A 50 0.26 7.26 -8.36
N VAL A 51 -1.04 7.39 -8.67
CA VAL A 51 -2.06 6.40 -8.32
C VAL A 51 -1.82 5.08 -9.03
N ASP A 52 -1.52 5.09 -10.34
CA ASP A 52 -1.23 3.88 -11.11
C ASP A 52 0.00 3.14 -10.58
N ILE A 53 1.06 3.89 -10.22
CA ILE A 53 2.25 3.33 -9.59
C ILE A 53 1.87 2.67 -8.27
N TYR A 54 1.09 3.34 -7.42
CA TYR A 54 0.64 2.80 -6.14
C TYR A 54 -0.14 1.49 -6.29
N VAL A 55 -1.13 1.49 -7.19
CA VAL A 55 -1.95 0.31 -7.52
C VAL A 55 -1.08 -0.85 -7.97
N ARG A 56 -0.11 -0.60 -8.85
CA ARG A 56 0.79 -1.63 -9.37
C ARG A 56 1.75 -2.16 -8.30
N VAL A 57 2.36 -1.28 -7.51
CA VAL A 57 3.36 -1.68 -6.50
C VAL A 57 2.69 -2.50 -5.40
N LEU A 58 1.53 -2.07 -4.90
CA LEU A 58 0.78 -2.81 -3.88
C LEU A 58 -0.15 -3.90 -4.44
N ARG A 59 -0.10 -4.14 -5.76
CA ARG A 59 -0.86 -5.20 -6.46
C ARG A 59 -2.35 -5.19 -6.14
N LEU A 60 -2.96 -3.99 -6.11
CA LEU A 60 -4.38 -3.86 -5.83
C LEU A 60 -5.20 -4.47 -6.96
N ASN A 61 -6.28 -5.16 -6.60
CA ASN A 61 -7.22 -5.68 -7.59
C ASN A 61 -8.03 -4.52 -8.23
N PRO A 62 -8.73 -4.75 -9.36
CA PRO A 62 -9.45 -3.68 -10.07
C PRO A 62 -10.52 -2.96 -9.23
N GLU A 63 -11.17 -3.65 -8.30
CA GLU A 63 -12.17 -3.06 -7.41
C GLU A 63 -11.53 -2.14 -6.38
N GLN A 64 -10.49 -2.64 -5.70
CA GLN A 64 -9.69 -1.86 -4.74
C GLN A 64 -9.09 -0.62 -5.39
N ALA A 65 -8.50 -0.77 -6.58
CA ALA A 65 -7.91 0.34 -7.34
C ALA A 65 -8.95 1.45 -7.62
N ARG A 66 -10.15 1.07 -8.09
CA ARG A 66 -11.24 2.03 -8.34
C ARG A 66 -11.69 2.75 -7.06
N ASN A 67 -11.85 2.00 -5.97
CA ASN A 67 -12.27 2.55 -4.69
C ASN A 67 -11.22 3.51 -4.10
N VAL A 68 -9.94 3.16 -4.17
CA VAL A 68 -8.83 4.00 -3.71
C VAL A 68 -8.73 5.27 -4.55
N ALA A 69 -8.74 5.16 -5.88
CA ALA A 69 -8.64 6.31 -6.78
C ALA A 69 -9.81 7.29 -6.60
N SER A 70 -11.05 6.77 -6.57
CA SER A 70 -12.26 7.57 -6.37
C SER A 70 -12.22 8.35 -5.04
N ARG A 71 -11.83 7.69 -3.94
CA ARG A 71 -11.72 8.34 -2.63
C ARG A 71 -10.56 9.31 -2.53
N ALA A 72 -9.43 9.03 -3.18
CA ALA A 72 -8.32 9.96 -3.24
C ALA A 72 -8.73 11.26 -3.96
N LEU A 73 -9.43 11.15 -5.10
CA LEU A 73 -10.00 12.30 -5.81
C LEU A 73 -11.00 13.08 -4.96
N ALA A 74 -11.92 12.37 -4.29
CA ALA A 74 -12.89 13.00 -3.40
C ALA A 74 -12.20 13.77 -2.25
N ALA A 75 -11.16 13.18 -1.65
CA ALA A 75 -10.38 13.82 -0.59
C ALA A 75 -9.63 15.08 -1.09
N LEU A 76 -9.08 15.06 -2.31
CA LEU A 76 -8.45 16.24 -2.92
C LEU A 76 -9.47 17.34 -3.22
N GLY A 77 -10.65 16.97 -3.75
CA GLY A 77 -11.74 17.91 -3.98
C GLY A 77 -12.21 18.62 -2.70
N GLN A 78 -12.28 17.89 -1.58
CA GLN A 78 -12.61 18.47 -0.27
C GLN A 78 -11.54 19.43 0.26
N ARG A 79 -10.26 19.25 -0.12
CA ARG A 79 -9.16 20.16 0.23
C ARG A 79 -9.10 21.40 -0.67
N GLY A 80 -9.93 21.48 -1.72
CA GLY A 80 -9.86 22.53 -2.74
C GLY A 80 -8.66 22.40 -3.66
N VAL A 81 -8.01 21.23 -3.71
CA VAL A 81 -6.86 20.96 -4.57
C VAL A 81 -7.37 20.39 -5.89
N ILE A 82 -7.16 21.12 -6.99
CA ILE A 82 -7.38 20.60 -8.35
C ILE A 82 -6.04 19.99 -8.79
N PRO A 83 -5.98 18.67 -9.08
CA PRO A 83 -4.75 18.06 -9.57
C PRO A 83 -4.30 18.74 -10.87
N SER A 84 -3.06 19.23 -10.92
CA SER A 84 -2.51 19.79 -12.15
C SER A 84 -2.34 18.69 -13.19
N GLN A 85 -2.90 18.90 -14.40
CA GLN A 85 -2.68 18.00 -15.54
C GLN A 85 -1.29 18.19 -16.19
N ASP A 86 -0.55 19.23 -15.81
CA ASP A 86 0.68 19.68 -16.49
C ASP A 86 1.98 19.05 -15.93
N GLY A 87 1.91 17.84 -15.39
CA GLY A 87 3.11 17.04 -15.15
C GLY A 87 3.69 16.55 -16.48
N VAL A 88 4.97 16.86 -16.74
CA VAL A 88 5.71 16.47 -17.97
C VAL A 88 5.35 15.03 -18.42
N ALA A 89 4.66 14.90 -19.55
CA ALA A 89 4.28 13.61 -20.16
C ALA A 89 5.51 12.81 -20.67
N PRO A 90 5.34 11.51 -21.02
CA PRO A 90 5.16 10.34 -20.16
C PRO A 90 6.49 9.60 -19.91
N LEU A 91 6.61 8.95 -18.73
CA LEU A 91 7.77 8.15 -18.30
C LEU A 91 7.67 6.66 -18.65
N VAL A 92 6.95 6.28 -19.70
CA VAL A 92 6.90 4.89 -20.18
C VAL A 92 6.95 4.87 -21.70
N GLU A 93 8.15 4.77 -22.24
CA GLU A 93 8.43 4.09 -23.50
C GLU A 93 9.92 3.77 -23.53
N SER A 94 10.23 2.48 -23.50
CA SER A 94 11.52 1.94 -23.89
C SER A 94 11.23 0.78 -24.82
N ASP A 95 11.31 1.05 -26.11
CA ASP A 95 12.02 0.22 -27.08
C ASP A 95 12.45 1.09 -28.27
N ASP A 96 13.61 0.76 -28.81
CA ASP A 96 14.40 1.48 -29.81
C ASP A 96 13.66 1.70 -31.14
N ASP A 97 13.75 2.91 -31.71
CA ASP A 97 14.27 3.12 -33.08
C ASP A 97 14.52 4.62 -33.35
N VAL A 98 15.78 5.04 -33.45
CA VAL A 98 16.13 6.31 -34.09
C VAL A 98 17.02 5.97 -35.28
N THR A 99 16.39 5.97 -36.44
CA THR A 99 17.04 5.90 -37.74
C THR A 99 17.86 7.16 -38.00
N ASP A 100 19.01 6.91 -38.60
CA ASP A 100 20.14 7.79 -38.86
C ASP A 100 19.82 8.91 -39.87
N ALA A 101 20.30 10.14 -39.63
CA ALA A 101 20.48 11.16 -40.68
C ALA A 101 21.57 12.20 -40.30
N PRO A 102 22.45 12.64 -41.24
CA PRO A 102 23.74 13.23 -40.90
C PRO A 102 23.81 14.77 -40.89
N ALA A 103 24.68 15.25 -40.00
CA ALA A 103 25.54 16.45 -39.95
C ALA A 103 25.22 17.76 -40.70
N ASP A 104 25.18 18.88 -39.96
CA ASP A 104 26.07 20.03 -40.21
C ASP A 104 26.33 20.90 -38.92
N GLU A 105 27.48 21.59 -38.89
CA GLU A 105 27.93 22.68 -37.96
C GLU A 105 28.56 22.38 -36.57
N GLY A 106 29.63 21.58 -36.58
CA GLY A 106 31.01 22.03 -36.27
C GLY A 106 31.45 22.61 -34.91
N LEU A 107 30.72 23.52 -34.24
CA LEU A 107 31.22 24.20 -33.02
C LEU A 107 30.17 24.40 -31.90
N ARG A 108 28.88 24.17 -32.17
CA ARG A 108 27.83 24.12 -31.13
C ARG A 108 27.60 22.71 -30.57
N GLY A 109 27.97 21.67 -31.32
CA GLY A 109 27.71 20.27 -30.97
C GLY A 109 28.53 19.71 -29.79
N ARG A 110 29.73 20.23 -29.49
CA ARG A 110 30.57 19.67 -28.42
C ARG A 110 30.06 20.03 -27.02
N SER A 111 29.60 21.26 -26.82
CA SER A 111 28.93 21.67 -25.57
C SER A 111 27.59 20.94 -25.46
N GLU A 112 26.76 20.91 -26.51
CA GLU A 112 25.47 20.21 -26.49
C GLU A 112 25.59 18.71 -26.23
N GLN A 113 26.60 18.02 -26.79
CA GLN A 113 26.83 16.59 -26.53
C GLN A 113 27.29 16.32 -25.08
N THR A 114 28.11 17.20 -24.50
CA THR A 114 28.49 17.09 -23.07
C THR A 114 27.33 17.44 -22.14
N PHE A 115 26.54 18.47 -22.47
CA PHE A 115 25.31 18.83 -21.77
C PHE A 115 24.23 17.75 -21.90
N ALA A 116 24.11 17.07 -23.03
CA ALA A 116 23.19 15.95 -23.24
C ALA A 116 23.56 14.74 -22.39
N ARG A 117 24.86 14.38 -22.31
CA ARG A 117 25.34 13.31 -21.41
C ARG A 117 25.14 13.66 -19.94
N PHE A 118 25.37 14.93 -19.57
CA PHE A 118 25.12 15.43 -18.22
C PHE A 118 23.63 15.42 -17.86
N ARG A 119 22.76 15.91 -18.75
CA ARG A 119 21.29 15.85 -18.60
C ARG A 119 20.79 14.41 -18.52
N ARG A 120 21.32 13.48 -19.34
CA ARG A 120 20.97 12.05 -19.26
C ARG A 120 21.36 11.44 -17.92
N ARG A 121 22.55 11.78 -17.40
CA ARG A 121 23.02 11.31 -16.08
C ARG A 121 22.23 11.92 -14.93
N ILE A 122 21.90 13.22 -15.00
CA ILE A 122 21.02 13.87 -14.01
C ILE A 122 19.63 13.24 -14.06
N ARG A 123 19.05 13.07 -15.24
CA ARG A 123 17.74 12.42 -15.41
C ARG A 123 17.74 11.00 -14.87
N GLY A 124 18.80 10.23 -15.09
CA GLY A 124 18.99 8.90 -14.52
C GLY A 124 19.02 8.91 -12.98
N ARG A 125 19.76 9.85 -12.37
CA ARG A 125 19.82 10.00 -10.90
C ARG A 125 18.49 10.45 -10.30
N VAL A 126 17.79 11.38 -10.95
CA VAL A 126 16.43 11.81 -10.53
C VAL A 126 15.47 10.63 -10.59
N GLN A 127 15.56 9.80 -11.64
CA GLN A 127 14.75 8.60 -11.75
C GLN A 127 15.07 7.55 -10.68
N GLU A 128 16.34 7.38 -10.33
CA GLU A 128 16.79 6.48 -9.25
C GLU A 128 16.28 6.95 -7.88
N ASP A 129 16.42 8.24 -7.58
CA ASP A 129 15.91 8.84 -6.34
C ASP A 129 14.38 8.76 -6.23
N LEU A 130 13.66 9.06 -7.32
CA LEU A 130 12.22 8.92 -7.39
C LEU A 130 11.78 7.47 -7.15
N ARG A 131 12.42 6.50 -7.81
CA ARG A 131 12.16 5.06 -7.59
C ARG A 131 12.43 4.67 -6.14
N HIS A 132 13.52 5.15 -5.56
CA HIS A 132 13.86 4.88 -4.16
C HIS A 132 12.78 5.43 -3.21
N ARG A 133 12.34 6.68 -3.39
CA ARG A 133 11.26 7.28 -2.60
C ARG A 133 9.94 6.52 -2.74
N ILE A 134 9.56 6.12 -3.96
CA ILE A 134 8.38 5.29 -4.21
C ILE A 134 8.48 3.96 -3.45
N ASN A 135 9.63 3.29 -3.50
CA ASN A 135 9.82 2.00 -2.81
C ASN A 135 9.72 2.15 -1.29
N LEU A 136 10.29 3.21 -0.70
CA LEU A 136 10.18 3.48 0.74
C LEU A 136 8.73 3.80 1.15
N ALA A 137 8.02 4.60 0.33
CA ALA A 137 6.63 4.92 0.58
C ALA A 137 5.73 3.67 0.50
N ALA A 138 5.99 2.79 -0.47
CA ALA A 138 5.31 1.51 -0.60
C ALA A 138 5.59 0.59 0.59
N ALA A 139 6.85 0.41 0.99
CA ALA A 139 7.21 -0.40 2.14
C ALA A 139 6.52 0.10 3.43
N ARG A 140 6.45 1.42 3.63
CA ARG A 140 5.70 2.02 4.74
C ARG A 140 4.21 1.73 4.67
N ALA A 141 3.62 1.78 3.47
CA ALA A 141 2.22 1.45 3.26
C ALA A 141 1.95 -0.02 3.56
N GLU A 142 2.79 -0.94 3.07
CA GLU A 142 2.70 -2.38 3.35
C GLU A 142 2.75 -2.67 4.85
N ASP A 143 3.71 -2.12 5.58
CA ASP A 143 3.81 -2.32 7.03
C ASP A 143 2.59 -1.78 7.79
N THR A 144 2.07 -0.63 7.36
CA THR A 144 0.85 -0.05 7.95
C THR A 144 -0.39 -0.89 7.63
N LEU A 145 -0.46 -1.49 6.44
CA LEU A 145 -1.54 -2.41 6.05
C LEU A 145 -1.49 -3.70 6.85
N ILE A 146 -0.30 -4.29 7.04
CA ILE A 146 -0.13 -5.46 7.92
C ILE A 146 -0.61 -5.14 9.33
N SER A 147 -0.24 -3.98 9.87
CA SER A 147 -0.68 -3.54 11.20
C SER A 147 -2.21 -3.38 11.27
N ALA A 148 -2.82 -2.78 10.25
CA ALA A 148 -4.28 -2.66 10.16
C ALA A 148 -4.97 -4.03 10.08
N HIS A 149 -4.38 -5.01 9.38
CA HIS A 149 -4.89 -6.38 9.38
C HIS A 149 -4.81 -7.03 10.77
N VAL A 150 -3.72 -6.83 11.51
CA VAL A 150 -3.59 -7.32 12.90
C VAL A 150 -4.67 -6.71 13.80
N GLU A 151 -4.87 -5.40 13.74
CA GLU A 151 -5.92 -4.71 14.51
C GLU A 151 -7.33 -5.21 14.17
N ASN A 152 -7.57 -5.52 12.90
CA ASN A 152 -8.83 -6.08 12.43
C ASN A 152 -9.02 -7.54 12.89
N ALA A 153 -7.98 -8.36 12.88
CA ALA A 153 -8.01 -9.71 13.46
C ALA A 153 -8.35 -9.65 14.96
N LEU A 154 -7.73 -8.74 15.71
CA LEU A 154 -8.05 -8.50 17.12
C LEU A 154 -9.48 -8.00 17.31
N THR A 155 -10.03 -7.23 16.36
CA THR A 155 -11.44 -6.82 16.38
C THR A 155 -12.36 -8.03 16.22
N PHE A 156 -12.03 -8.99 15.34
CA PHE A 156 -12.77 -10.26 15.24
C PHE A 156 -12.70 -11.06 16.54
N VAL A 157 -11.51 -11.22 17.13
CA VAL A 157 -11.33 -11.90 18.42
C VAL A 157 -12.20 -11.29 19.52
N LYS A 158 -12.25 -9.96 19.59
CA LYS A 158 -13.10 -9.25 20.58
C LYS A 158 -14.60 -9.38 20.27
N THR A 159 -14.98 -9.47 19.01
CA THR A 159 -16.39 -9.50 18.57
C THR A 159 -16.99 -10.88 18.71
N PHE A 160 -16.17 -11.93 18.60
CA PHE A 160 -16.55 -13.33 18.65
C PHE A 160 -15.76 -14.09 19.72
N ASP A 161 -15.72 -13.51 20.92
CA ASP A 161 -14.98 -14.03 22.08
C ASP A 161 -15.36 -15.47 22.46
N GLU A 162 -16.63 -15.84 22.29
CA GLU A 162 -17.15 -17.19 22.52
C GLU A 162 -16.50 -18.28 21.64
N MET A 163 -15.92 -17.94 20.47
CA MET A 163 -15.28 -18.92 19.57
C MET A 163 -13.85 -19.29 19.98
N GLY A 164 -13.25 -18.55 20.90
CA GLY A 164 -11.83 -18.65 21.21
C GLY A 164 -10.94 -17.84 20.26
N THR A 165 -9.77 -17.48 20.76
CA THR A 165 -8.87 -16.49 20.13
C THR A 165 -8.33 -16.93 18.78
N SER A 166 -7.77 -18.14 18.69
CA SER A 166 -7.22 -18.69 17.45
C SER A 166 -8.29 -18.82 16.36
N GLU A 167 -9.45 -19.35 16.73
CA GLU A 167 -10.54 -19.60 15.79
C GLU A 167 -11.13 -18.30 15.23
N ALA A 168 -11.31 -17.28 16.07
CA ALA A 168 -11.79 -15.97 15.61
C ALA A 168 -10.76 -15.24 14.72
N ALA A 169 -9.47 -15.39 15.01
CA ALA A 169 -8.40 -14.85 14.16
C ALA A 169 -8.33 -15.58 12.80
N GLU A 170 -8.48 -16.90 12.78
CA GLU A 170 -8.57 -17.68 11.54
C GLU A 170 -9.79 -17.31 10.71
N LEU A 171 -10.95 -17.11 11.34
CA LEU A 171 -12.15 -16.64 10.65
C LEU A 171 -11.92 -15.29 9.95
N TYR A 172 -11.20 -14.37 10.58
CA TYR A 172 -10.83 -13.10 9.94
C TYR A 172 -10.00 -13.32 8.67
N LEU A 173 -8.95 -14.15 8.75
CA LEU A 173 -8.04 -14.41 7.64
C LEU A 173 -8.75 -15.08 6.46
N GLU A 174 -9.63 -16.04 6.76
CA GLU A 174 -10.48 -16.70 5.76
C GLU A 174 -11.45 -15.71 5.12
N THR A 175 -12.19 -14.95 5.93
CA THR A 175 -13.21 -14.01 5.45
C THR A 175 -12.60 -12.91 4.57
N MET A 176 -11.40 -12.47 4.92
CA MET A 176 -10.67 -11.46 4.14
C MET A 176 -9.87 -12.07 2.97
N SER A 177 -9.86 -13.40 2.82
CA SER A 177 -9.13 -14.12 1.76
C SER A 177 -7.66 -13.70 1.66
N ILE A 178 -6.98 -13.61 2.81
CA ILE A 178 -5.58 -13.17 2.88
C ILE A 178 -4.65 -14.25 2.30
N GLN A 179 -3.63 -13.83 1.55
CA GLN A 179 -2.61 -14.75 1.02
C GLN A 179 -1.86 -15.45 2.15
N GLU A 180 -1.63 -16.76 2.01
CA GLU A 180 -1.08 -17.65 3.05
C GLU A 180 0.15 -17.07 3.77
N GLY A 181 1.19 -16.65 3.03
CA GLY A 181 2.40 -16.10 3.65
C GLY A 181 2.19 -14.79 4.43
N VAL A 182 1.19 -13.99 4.07
CA VAL A 182 0.83 -12.76 4.81
C VAL A 182 -0.10 -13.11 5.99
N ALA A 183 -0.96 -14.11 5.81
CA ALA A 183 -1.88 -14.59 6.82
C ALA A 183 -1.12 -15.11 8.05
N ASP A 184 -0.04 -15.89 7.86
CA ASP A 184 0.81 -16.38 8.95
C ASP A 184 1.42 -15.24 9.77
N VAL A 185 1.89 -14.18 9.10
CA VAL A 185 2.46 -13.01 9.77
C VAL A 185 1.39 -12.30 10.60
N ILE A 186 0.20 -12.10 10.05
CA ILE A 186 -0.92 -11.44 10.75
C ILE A 186 -1.37 -12.29 11.93
N TYR A 187 -1.55 -13.59 11.75
CA TYR A 187 -1.97 -14.54 12.79
C TYR A 187 -1.02 -14.49 13.98
N ASN A 188 0.28 -14.67 13.73
CA ASN A 188 1.28 -14.69 14.79
C ASN A 188 1.41 -13.33 15.49
N ARG A 189 1.29 -12.20 14.76
CA ARG A 189 1.29 -10.85 15.38
C ARG A 189 0.03 -10.59 16.22
N ALA A 190 -1.13 -11.08 15.79
CA ALA A 190 -2.37 -10.97 16.57
C ALA A 190 -2.29 -11.81 17.85
N LEU A 191 -1.86 -13.09 17.74
CA LEU A 191 -1.67 -13.95 18.90
C LEU A 191 -0.61 -13.42 19.86
N ARG A 192 0.48 -12.84 19.34
CA ARG A 192 1.48 -12.17 20.18
C ARG A 192 0.85 -11.03 20.99
N THR A 193 0.09 -10.15 20.36
CA THR A 193 -0.60 -9.06 21.09
C THR A 193 -1.50 -9.60 22.20
N ILE A 194 -2.21 -10.70 21.94
CA ILE A 194 -3.05 -11.36 22.95
C ILE A 194 -2.20 -11.99 24.07
N ALA A 195 -1.06 -12.60 23.71
CA ALA A 195 -0.13 -13.19 24.65
C ALA A 195 0.49 -12.14 25.57
N ASP A 196 0.86 -10.97 25.02
CA ASP A 196 1.41 -9.84 25.79
C ASP A 196 0.42 -9.36 26.89
N ASP A 197 -0.89 -9.53 26.68
CA ASP A 197 -1.94 -9.18 27.64
C ASP A 197 -2.30 -10.34 28.61
N ALA A 198 -2.13 -11.60 28.18
CA ALA A 198 -2.67 -12.77 28.88
C ALA A 198 -1.63 -13.65 29.59
N LEU A 199 -0.36 -13.58 29.17
CA LEU A 199 0.72 -14.42 29.70
C LEU A 199 1.69 -13.59 30.54
N PRO A 200 2.39 -14.21 31.51
CA PRO A 200 3.48 -13.54 32.20
C PRO A 200 4.59 -13.16 31.20
N PRO A 201 5.29 -12.02 31.43
CA PRO A 201 6.37 -11.60 30.55
C PRO A 201 7.50 -12.63 30.54
N VAL A 202 8.13 -12.82 29.39
CA VAL A 202 9.30 -13.69 29.25
C VAL A 202 10.51 -12.99 29.88
N GLU A 203 11.20 -13.66 30.81
CA GLU A 203 12.39 -13.11 31.45
C GLU A 203 13.45 -12.75 30.40
N GLY A 204 13.90 -11.49 30.42
CA GLY A 204 14.97 -11.00 29.54
C GLY A 204 14.52 -10.48 28.18
N GLU A 205 13.22 -10.46 27.86
CA GLU A 205 12.75 -9.78 26.64
C GLU A 205 12.81 -8.25 26.77
N PRO A 206 13.31 -7.54 25.75
CA PRO A 206 13.38 -6.08 25.76
C PRO A 206 11.96 -5.49 25.77
N GLY A 207 11.54 -4.97 26.93
CA GLY A 207 10.20 -4.43 27.14
C GLY A 207 9.53 -4.88 28.44
N ALA A 208 10.08 -5.90 29.12
CA ALA A 208 9.63 -6.30 30.45
C ALA A 208 9.86 -5.12 31.42
N ARG A 209 8.78 -4.40 31.75
CA ARG A 209 8.82 -3.42 32.84
C ARG A 209 9.16 -4.20 34.10
N ALA A 210 10.31 -3.87 34.70
CA ALA A 210 10.65 -4.34 36.03
C ALA A 210 9.51 -3.95 36.98
N GLY A 211 8.80 -4.97 37.46
CA GLY A 211 7.87 -4.84 38.58
C GLY A 211 8.62 -4.55 39.88
#